data_AF-A0A535ZBA2-F1
#
_entry.id   AF-A0A535ZBA2-F1
#
_cell.length_a   1.000
_cell.length_b   1.000
_cell.length_c   1.000
_cell.angle_alpha   90.00
_cell.angle_beta   90.00
_cell.angle_gamma   90.00
#
_symmetry.space_group_name_H-M   'P 1'
#
loop_
_entity.id
_entity.type
_entity.pdbx_description
1 polymer ?
#
loop_
_entity_poly.entity_id
_entity_poly.type
_entity_poly.pdbx_seq_one_letter_code
_entity_poly.pdbx_strand_id
1 'polypeptide(L)'
;MSEHERMLVRLGRLLEQIARPHSCNEVLPVEVQANLWHLGVPCNELTPREELVSRLWARKRNLLSAIQPEWSGPGVTPPSAA
;
A
#
# COMPACT_ATOMS: atom_id res chain seq x y z
N MET A 1 -16.88 -4.11 7.96
CA MET A 1 -15.67 -3.55 7.35
C MET A 1 -15.16 -2.40 8.22
N SER A 2 -14.11 -2.70 8.98
CA SER A 2 -13.32 -1.76 9.77
C SER A 2 -12.64 -0.72 8.87
N GLU A 3 -12.28 0.44 9.43
CA GLU A 3 -11.63 1.53 8.68
C GLU A 3 -10.32 1.06 8.02
N HIS A 4 -9.54 0.26 8.74
CA HIS A 4 -8.33 -0.37 8.24
C HIS A 4 -8.56 -1.28 7.03
N GLU A 5 -9.64 -2.09 7.04
CA GLU A 5 -9.97 -2.96 5.90
C GLU A 5 -10.36 -2.15 4.66
N ARG A 6 -11.10 -1.04 4.85
CA ARG A 6 -11.42 -0.12 3.74
C ARG A 6 -10.15 0.53 3.18
N MET A 7 -9.19 0.87 4.04
CA MET A 7 -7.91 1.43 3.61
C MET A 7 -7.07 0.41 2.82
N LEU A 8 -7.08 -0.88 3.20
CA LEU A 8 -6.45 -1.94 2.40
C LEU A 8 -7.05 -2.08 1.01
N VAL A 9 -8.39 -2.08 0.92
CA VAL A 9 -9.09 -2.18 -0.37
C VAL A 9 -8.74 -0.99 -1.26
N ARG A 10 -8.70 0.22 -0.70
CA ARG A 10 -8.33 1.44 -1.44
C ARG A 10 -6.87 1.40 -1.92
N LEU A 11 -5.93 0.96 -1.07
CA LEU A 11 -4.52 0.77 -1.45
C LEU A 11 -4.35 -0.29 -2.53
N GLY A 12 -5.10 -1.39 -2.46
CA GLY A 12 -5.09 -2.46 -3.47
C GLY A 12 -5.48 -1.95 -4.85
N ARG A 13 -6.60 -1.22 -4.94
CA ARG A 13 -7.08 -0.64 -6.20
C ARG A 13 -6.08 0.34 -6.81
N LEU A 14 -5.45 1.19 -5.99
CA LEU A 14 -4.42 2.12 -6.48
C LEU A 14 -3.17 1.39 -6.98
N LEU A 15 -2.73 0.36 -6.26
CA LEU A 15 -1.62 -0.49 -6.72
C LEU A 15 -1.93 -1.14 -8.06
N GLU A 16 -3.14 -1.64 -8.28
CA GLU A 16 -3.53 -2.20 -9.58
C GLU A 16 -3.52 -1.17 -10.70
N GLN A 17 -3.96 0.07 -10.43
CA GLN A 17 -3.97 1.14 -11.42
C GLN A 17 -2.55 1.60 -11.79
N ILE A 18 -1.64 1.63 -10.82
CA ILE A 18 -0.27 2.11 -11.00
C ILE A 18 0.66 0.99 -11.52
N ALA A 19 0.47 -0.26 -11.07
CA ALA A 19 1.34 -1.38 -11.42
C ALA A 19 0.96 -2.07 -12.75
N ARG A 20 -0.20 -1.74 -13.34
CA ARG A 20 -0.54 -2.18 -14.70
C ARG A 20 0.54 -1.70 -15.69
N PRO A 21 0.81 -2.47 -16.77
CA PRO A 21 1.76 -2.10 -17.81
C PRO A 21 1.23 -0.91 -18.62
N HIS A 22 1.22 0.26 -18.01
CA HIS A 22 1.07 1.53 -18.68
C HIS A 22 2.44 1.95 -19.17
N SER A 23 2.50 2.71 -20.26
CA SER A 23 3.76 3.25 -20.77
C SER A 23 4.46 4.03 -19.66
N CYS A 24 5.77 3.83 -19.47
CA CYS A 24 6.53 4.44 -18.37
C CYS A 24 6.46 5.98 -18.36
N ASN A 25 6.13 6.60 -19.49
CA ASN A 25 6.03 8.05 -19.67
C ASN A 25 4.60 8.59 -19.57
N GLU A 26 3.58 7.76 -19.32
CA GLU A 26 2.21 8.24 -19.17
C GLU A 26 1.98 8.83 -17.77
N VAL A 27 1.51 10.07 -17.75
CA VAL A 27 1.08 10.77 -16.53
C VAL A 27 -0.03 9.96 -15.86
N LEU A 28 0.03 9.85 -14.52
CA LEU A 28 -1.02 9.17 -13.77
C LEU A 28 -2.36 9.91 -13.92
N PRO A 29 -3.51 9.21 -14.03
CA PRO A 29 -4.81 9.85 -14.04
C PRO A 29 -5.01 10.77 -12.83
N VAL A 30 -5.68 11.91 -13.02
CA VAL A 30 -5.92 12.90 -11.95
C VAL A 30 -6.58 12.28 -10.72
N GLU A 31 -7.49 11.32 -10.92
CA GLU A 31 -8.13 10.58 -9.83
C GLU A 31 -7.13 9.76 -9.01
N VAL A 32 -6.14 9.13 -9.66
CA VAL A 32 -5.07 8.39 -8.98
C VAL A 32 -4.24 9.35 -8.14
N GLN A 33 -3.83 10.47 -8.72
CA GLN A 33 -3.03 11.48 -8.02
C GLN A 33 -3.77 12.05 -6.80
N ALA A 34 -5.06 12.39 -6.96
CA ALA A 34 -5.88 12.88 -5.85
C ALA A 34 -5.99 11.86 -4.72
N ASN A 35 -6.18 10.57 -5.05
CA ASN A 35 -6.26 9.49 -4.07
C ASN A 35 -4.91 9.23 -3.37
N LEU A 36 -3.79 9.28 -4.10
CA LEU A 36 -2.45 9.25 -3.51
C LEU A 36 -2.27 10.39 -2.52
N TRP A 37 -2.77 11.58 -2.86
CA TRP A 37 -2.65 12.74 -2.00
C TRP A 37 -3.44 12.61 -0.70
N HIS A 38 -4.68 12.11 -0.78
CA HIS A 38 -5.52 11.82 0.38
C HIS A 38 -4.93 10.74 1.28
N LEU A 39 -4.16 9.82 0.68
CA LEU A 39 -3.40 8.84 1.43
C LEU A 39 -2.10 9.42 1.96
N GLY A 40 -1.76 10.70 1.76
CA GLY A 40 -0.50 11.28 2.23
C GLY A 40 0.73 10.68 1.55
N VAL A 41 0.60 10.28 0.28
CA VAL A 41 1.71 9.90 -0.59
C VAL A 41 1.91 11.02 -1.60
N PRO A 42 2.83 11.98 -1.36
CA PRO A 42 3.16 13.01 -2.33
C PRO A 42 3.61 12.37 -3.63
N CYS A 43 3.00 12.79 -4.73
CA CYS A 43 3.45 12.50 -6.08
C CYS A 43 3.37 13.77 -6.92
N ASN A 44 4.40 14.04 -7.68
CA ASN A 44 4.43 15.07 -8.72
C ASN A 44 4.90 14.44 -10.03
N GLU A 45 4.94 15.24 -11.09
CA GLU A 45 5.33 14.79 -12.45
C GLU A 45 6.76 14.24 -12.53
N LEU A 46 7.60 14.56 -11.54
CA LEU A 46 8.99 14.10 -11.43
C LEU A 46 9.12 12.81 -10.61
N THR A 47 8.06 12.36 -9.93
CA THR A 47 8.12 11.16 -9.08
C THR A 47 8.00 9.91 -9.96
N PRO A 48 9.03 9.06 -10.03
CA PRO A 48 8.98 7.88 -10.88
C PRO A 48 7.93 6.89 -10.37
N ARG A 49 7.26 6.21 -11.31
CA ARG A 49 6.17 5.28 -11.00
C ARG A 49 6.62 4.12 -10.10
N GLU A 50 7.84 3.62 -10.28
CA GLU A 50 8.42 2.54 -9.47
C GLU A 50 8.54 2.93 -7.98
N GLU A 51 8.87 4.19 -7.72
CA GLU A 51 8.95 4.72 -6.37
C GLU A 51 7.56 4.81 -5.72
N LEU A 52 6.54 5.20 -6.49
CA LEU A 52 5.15 5.19 -6.02
C LEU A 52 4.67 3.78 -5.69
N VAL A 53 4.95 2.79 -6.54
CA VAL A 53 4.64 1.38 -6.29
C VAL A 53 5.31 0.91 -5.00
N SER A 54 6.59 1.22 -4.82
CA SER A 54 7.37 0.85 -3.63
C SER A 54 6.81 1.47 -2.35
N ARG A 55 6.48 2.76 -2.37
CA ARG A 55 5.86 3.49 -1.25
C ARG A 55 4.49 2.93 -0.88
N LEU A 56 3.65 2.65 -1.88
CA LEU A 56 2.32 2.06 -1.66
C LEU A 56 2.40 0.64 -1.11
N TRP A 57 3.34 -0.18 -1.61
CA TRP A 57 3.59 -1.52 -1.08
C TRP A 57 4.06 -1.49 0.38
N ALA A 58 5.02 -0.61 0.70
CA ALA A 58 5.48 -0.43 2.08
C ALA A 58 4.32 -0.04 3.01
N ARG A 59 3.47 0.88 2.57
CA ARG A 59 2.31 1.32 3.35
C ARG A 59 1.27 0.22 3.53
N LYS A 60 0.97 -0.54 2.47
CA LYS A 60 0.07 -1.70 2.54
C LYS A 60 0.60 -2.75 3.52
N ARG A 61 1.91 -3.03 3.51
CA ARG A 61 2.54 -3.96 4.47
C ARG A 61 2.46 -3.46 5.90
N ASN A 62 2.78 -2.19 6.15
CA ASN A 62 2.67 -1.59 7.49
C ASN A 62 1.23 -1.63 8.01
N LEU A 63 0.24 -1.39 7.14
CA LEU A 63 -1.15 -1.46 7.52
C LEU A 63 -1.58 -2.92 7.80
N LEU A 64 -1.13 -3.88 6.99
CA LEU A 64 -1.37 -5.30 7.23
C LEU A 64 -0.75 -5.74 8.56
N SER A 65 0.48 -5.33 8.89
CA SER A 65 1.10 -5.65 10.19
C SER A 65 0.47 -4.94 11.38
N ALA A 66 -0.26 -3.84 11.15
CA ALA A 66 -1.02 -3.18 12.21
C ALA A 66 -2.38 -3.86 12.47
N ILE A 67 -2.97 -4.47 11.44
CA ILE A 67 -4.25 -5.21 11.53
C ILE A 67 -4.03 -6.66 11.98
N GLN A 68 -2.92 -7.25 11.57
CA GLN A 68 -2.45 -8.56 12.03
C GLN A 68 -1.43 -8.31 13.13
N PRO A 69 -1.81 -8.36 14.42
CA PRO A 69 -0.82 -8.49 15.48
C PRO A 69 -0.15 -9.84 15.25
N GLU A 70 1.03 -9.80 14.65
CA GLU A 70 1.90 -10.95 14.39
C GLU A 70 1.19 -12.09 13.66
N TRP A 71 1.38 -12.18 12.35
CA TRP A 71 1.26 -13.49 11.71
C TRP A 71 2.39 -14.36 12.26
N SER A 72 2.15 -14.99 13.42
CA SER A 72 2.92 -16.13 13.89
C SER A 72 2.71 -17.21 12.85
N GLY A 73 3.66 -17.32 11.92
CA GLY A 73 3.69 -18.43 10.99
C GLY A 73 3.58 -19.76 11.74
N PRO A 74 3.21 -20.87 11.07
CA PRO A 74 3.15 -22.18 11.72
C PRO A 74 4.56 -22.54 12.24
N GLY A 75 4.82 -22.31 13.52
CA GLY A 75 6.13 -22.55 14.14
C GLY A 75 6.55 -21.64 15.31
N VAL A 76 5.80 -20.57 15.65
CA VAL A 76 6.15 -19.74 16.82
C VAL A 76 5.50 -20.33 18.08
N THR A 77 6.26 -21.09 18.85
CA THR A 77 5.94 -21.43 20.24
C THR A 77 5.82 -20.14 21.07
N PRO A 78 4.75 -19.93 21.84
CA PRO A 78 4.65 -18.78 22.75
C PRO A 78 5.74 -18.89 23.84
N PRO A 79 6.18 -17.76 24.43
CA PRO A 79 7.22 -17.78 25.44
C PRO A 79 6.77 -18.63 26.63
N SER A 80 7.66 -19.51 27.08
CA SER A 80 7.45 -20.33 28.27
C SER A 80 7.16 -19.39 29.45
N ALA A 81 5.95 -19.47 29.99
CA ALA A 81 5.64 -18.81 31.25
C ALA A 81 6.58 -19.38 32.32
N ALA A 82 7.36 -18.50 32.95
CA ALA A 82 8.17 -18.77 34.13
C ALA A 82 7.90 -17.65 35.14
#